data_AF-S3A4I3-F1
#
_entry.id   AF-S3A4I3-F1
#
_cell.length_a   1.000
_cell.length_b   1.000
_cell.length_c   1.000
_cell.angle_alpha   90.00
_cell.angle_beta   90.00
_cell.angle_gamma   90.00
#
_symmetry.space_group_name_H-M   'P 1'
#
loop_
_entity.id
_entity.type
_entity.pdbx_description
1 polymer ?
#
loop_
_entity_poly.entity_id
_entity_poly.type
_entity_poly.pdbx_seq_one_letter_code
_entity_poly.pdbx_strand_id
1 'polypeptide(L)'
;MTAHDAPDEVRFATELLFTDGLPQMDDEVGYRGAVAARAAGITYRQLDYWARTELVQPTVRGASGSGSQRLYGFRDILVLKLVKRLLDTGISLQQIRTAVEQLRVAGIRDLAGTTLMSDGASVYLCTSNDEVIDLVSRGQGVFGIAVGKVLHEVESTLLDFDPQAPDPVDELAARRAVKSA
;
A
#
# COMPACT_ATOMS: atom_id res chain seq x y z
N MET A 1 37.66 -4.47 16.47
CA MET A 1 36.89 -4.49 17.73
C MET A 1 35.86 -3.37 17.60
N THR A 2 34.81 -3.61 16.81
CA THR A 2 33.40 -3.89 17.23
C THR A 2 32.75 -2.64 17.84
N ALA A 3 31.84 -1.94 17.16
CA ALA A 3 30.48 -2.28 16.66
C ALA A 3 29.39 -1.76 17.61
N HIS A 4 28.26 -1.37 17.00
CA HIS A 4 26.99 -0.80 17.51
C HIS A 4 26.92 0.74 17.49
N ASP A 5 25.91 1.40 16.91
CA ASP A 5 24.62 0.92 16.39
C ASP A 5 24.05 1.90 15.33
N ALA A 6 23.18 1.38 14.46
CA ALA A 6 22.69 2.00 13.23
C ALA A 6 21.37 2.80 13.43
N PRO A 7 20.87 3.54 12.41
CA PRO A 7 20.00 4.71 12.52
C PRO A 7 18.49 4.37 12.56
N ASP A 8 17.77 4.96 13.51
CA ASP A 8 16.30 4.83 13.68
C ASP A 8 15.49 5.76 12.76
N GLU A 9 16.13 6.68 12.03
CA GLU A 9 15.48 7.69 11.19
C GLU A 9 14.89 7.14 9.87
N VAL A 10 15.39 6.00 9.39
CA VAL A 10 15.00 5.45 8.08
C VAL A 10 13.67 4.68 8.13
N ARG A 11 13.24 4.20 9.31
CA ARG A 11 12.00 3.41 9.45
C ARG A 11 10.75 4.27 9.29
N PHE A 12 10.75 5.50 9.82
CA PHE A 12 9.64 6.45 9.68
C PHE A 12 9.48 7.00 8.25
N ALA A 13 10.54 6.98 7.42
CA ALA A 13 10.44 7.46 6.04
C ALA A 13 9.61 6.51 5.14
N THR A 14 9.53 5.22 5.47
CA THR A 14 8.67 4.25 4.76
C THR A 14 7.18 4.60 4.93
N GLU A 15 6.81 5.26 6.02
CA GLU A 15 5.43 5.67 6.32
C GLU A 15 4.93 6.83 5.45
N LEU A 16 5.78 7.58 4.73
CA LEU A 16 5.37 8.84 4.08
C LEU A 16 5.08 8.76 2.58
N LEU A 17 5.21 7.57 2.00
CA LEU A 17 5.21 7.33 0.55
C LEU A 17 3.98 7.69 -0.30
N PHE A 18 2.85 8.02 0.31
CA PHE A 18 1.60 8.40 -0.37
C PHE A 18 0.92 9.56 0.38
N THR A 19 1.71 10.44 1.02
CA THR A 19 1.18 11.56 1.84
C THR A 19 0.86 12.84 1.07
N ASP A 20 1.25 12.98 -0.19
CA ASP A 20 1.13 14.25 -0.91
C ASP A 20 0.09 14.23 -2.05
N GLY A 21 -1.18 13.89 -1.77
CA GLY A 21 -2.26 14.09 -2.76
C GLY A 21 -3.48 13.17 -2.66
N LEU A 22 -3.50 12.25 -1.69
CA LEU A 22 -4.75 11.65 -1.23
C LEU A 22 -5.40 12.61 -0.23
N PRO A 23 -6.74 12.66 -0.10
CA PRO A 23 -7.33 13.27 1.09
C PRO A 23 -6.62 12.65 2.31
N GLN A 24 -6.24 13.49 3.29
CA GLN A 24 -5.79 13.04 4.61
C GLN A 24 -6.96 12.31 5.27
N MET A 25 -7.27 11.11 4.78
CA MET A 25 -8.24 10.22 5.38
C MET A 25 -7.47 9.54 6.50
N ASP A 26 -7.55 10.16 7.67
CA ASP A 26 -6.96 9.78 8.95
C ASP A 26 -6.22 8.43 8.92
N ASP A 27 -4.89 8.50 8.99
CA ASP A 27 -4.05 7.33 9.32
C ASP A 27 -4.42 6.75 10.71
N GLU A 28 -5.31 7.40 11.45
CA GLU A 28 -5.87 6.98 12.74
C GLU A 28 -7.00 5.96 12.64
N VAL A 29 -7.62 5.76 11.45
CA VAL A 29 -8.74 4.82 11.29
C VAL A 29 -8.53 3.84 10.14
N GLY A 30 -8.99 2.61 10.31
CA GLY A 30 -8.76 1.54 9.35
C GLY A 30 -9.88 0.52 9.25
N TYR A 31 -9.80 -0.31 8.22
CA TYR A 31 -10.79 -1.32 7.90
C TYR A 31 -10.28 -2.71 8.24
N ARG A 32 -11.17 -3.56 8.77
CA ARG A 32 -10.84 -4.95 9.06
C ARG A 32 -10.50 -5.70 7.77
N GLY A 33 -9.68 -6.74 7.88
CA GLY A 33 -9.18 -7.48 6.71
C GLY A 33 -10.27 -7.99 5.75
N ALA A 34 -11.46 -8.37 6.23
CA ALA A 34 -12.57 -8.76 5.37
C ALA A 34 -13.08 -7.62 4.48
N VAL A 35 -13.18 -6.40 5.03
CA VAL A 35 -13.59 -5.20 4.30
C VAL A 35 -12.48 -4.77 3.35
N ALA A 36 -11.23 -4.75 3.81
CA ALA A 36 -10.08 -4.43 2.97
C ALA A 36 -9.97 -5.37 1.75
N ALA A 37 -10.11 -6.69 1.97
CA ALA A 37 -10.10 -7.66 0.88
C ALA A 37 -11.24 -7.43 -0.12
N ARG A 38 -12.46 -7.13 0.37
CA ARG A 38 -13.61 -6.82 -0.48
C ARG A 38 -13.39 -5.55 -1.31
N ALA A 39 -12.95 -4.46 -0.69
CA ALA A 39 -12.71 -3.17 -1.36
C ALA A 39 -11.59 -3.24 -2.41
N ALA A 40 -10.54 -4.02 -2.13
CA ALA A 40 -9.47 -4.30 -3.09
C ALA A 40 -9.87 -5.36 -4.15
N GLY A 41 -10.98 -6.07 -3.95
CA GLY A 41 -11.44 -7.14 -4.83
C GLY A 41 -10.55 -8.39 -4.81
N ILE A 42 -9.88 -8.66 -3.69
CA ILE A 42 -9.00 -9.83 -3.50
C ILE A 42 -9.60 -10.82 -2.52
N THR A 43 -9.13 -12.06 -2.53
CA THR A 43 -9.49 -13.03 -1.51
C THR A 43 -8.81 -12.70 -0.18
N TYR A 44 -9.43 -13.10 0.94
CA TYR A 44 -8.79 -12.97 2.26
C TYR A 44 -7.45 -13.72 2.34
N ARG A 45 -7.32 -14.84 1.61
CA ARG A 45 -6.07 -15.60 1.52
C ARG A 45 -4.95 -14.82 0.81
N GLN A 46 -5.27 -14.10 -0.27
CA GLN A 46 -4.32 -13.21 -0.93
C GLN A 46 -3.89 -12.08 0.02
N LEU A 47 -4.84 -11.46 0.71
CA LEU A 47 -4.54 -10.44 1.72
C LEU A 47 -3.59 -10.97 2.80
N ASP A 48 -3.89 -12.13 3.40
CA ASP A 48 -3.02 -12.70 4.45
C ASP A 48 -1.64 -13.07 3.90
N TYR A 49 -1.57 -13.66 2.71
CA TYR A 49 -0.30 -13.99 2.07
C TYR A 49 0.55 -12.75 1.77
N TRP A 50 -0.04 -11.67 1.26
CA TRP A 50 0.66 -10.42 0.97
C TRP A 50 1.10 -9.68 2.23
N ALA A 51 0.31 -9.73 3.30
CA ALA A 51 0.72 -9.20 4.60
C ALA A 51 1.87 -9.99 5.20
N ARG A 52 1.80 -11.33 5.16
CA ARG A 52 2.86 -12.21 5.67
C ARG A 52 4.17 -12.15 4.89
N THR A 53 4.10 -11.86 3.60
CA THR A 53 5.28 -11.70 2.72
C THR A 53 5.67 -10.24 2.56
N GLU A 54 5.11 -9.35 3.39
CA GLU A 54 5.46 -7.93 3.49
C GLU A 54 5.31 -7.14 2.19
N LEU A 55 4.50 -7.66 1.25
CA LEU A 55 4.19 -6.94 0.02
C LEU A 55 3.32 -5.72 0.34
N VAL A 56 2.26 -5.93 1.14
CA VAL A 56 1.41 -4.87 1.69
C VAL A 56 1.07 -5.24 3.13
N GLN A 57 1.48 -4.40 4.08
CA GLN A 57 1.20 -4.57 5.50
C GLN A 57 0.11 -3.59 5.94
N PRO A 58 -0.68 -3.93 6.97
CA PRO A 58 -1.61 -2.98 7.57
C PRO A 58 -0.84 -1.84 8.23
N THR A 59 -1.19 -0.59 7.90
CA THR A 59 -0.55 0.62 8.46
C THR A 59 -1.22 1.10 9.74
N VAL A 60 -2.54 0.96 9.87
CA VAL A 60 -3.30 1.45 11.04
C VAL A 60 -3.10 0.54 12.25
N ARG A 61 -3.14 -0.79 12.05
CA ARG A 61 -2.87 -1.74 13.14
C ARG A 61 -2.34 -3.07 12.59
N GLY A 62 -1.16 -3.45 13.06
CA GLY A 62 -0.57 -4.77 12.84
C GLY A 62 -1.25 -5.91 13.59
N ALA A 63 -0.69 -7.12 13.52
CA ALA A 63 -1.11 -8.24 14.35
C ALA A 63 -0.16 -8.40 15.53
N SER A 64 -0.64 -8.20 16.76
CA SER A 64 0.05 -8.41 18.04
C SER A 64 -0.54 -9.62 18.79
N GLY A 65 -0.28 -10.83 18.30
CA GLY A 65 -0.70 -12.08 18.96
C GLY A 65 -2.13 -12.56 18.64
N SER A 66 -2.59 -13.61 19.35
CA SER A 66 -3.91 -14.22 19.13
C SER A 66 -5.04 -13.26 19.52
N GLY A 67 -5.95 -12.97 18.59
CA GLY A 67 -7.12 -12.10 18.81
C GLY A 67 -6.93 -10.65 18.36
N SER A 68 -5.68 -10.22 18.10
CA SER A 68 -5.40 -8.91 17.49
C SER A 68 -5.96 -8.85 16.07
N GLN A 69 -6.61 -7.73 15.74
CA GLN A 69 -7.19 -7.54 14.42
C GLN A 69 -6.39 -6.52 13.63
N ARG A 70 -5.98 -6.93 12.43
CA ARG A 70 -5.32 -6.03 11.47
C ARG A 70 -6.32 -4.99 10.99
N LEU A 71 -5.93 -3.72 11.05
CA LEU A 71 -6.66 -2.60 10.47
C LEU A 71 -5.84 -2.03 9.32
N TYR A 72 -6.46 -1.99 8.13
CA TYR A 72 -5.85 -1.48 6.92
C TYR A 72 -6.34 -0.07 6.65
N GLY A 73 -5.42 0.87 6.44
CA GLY A 73 -5.76 2.23 6.04
C GLY A 73 -6.31 2.26 4.61
N PHE A 74 -6.93 3.38 4.22
CA PHE A 74 -7.39 3.60 2.84
C PHE A 74 -6.26 3.36 1.83
N ARG A 75 -5.09 3.87 2.17
CA ARG A 75 -3.84 3.78 1.43
C ARG A 75 -3.40 2.33 1.19
N ASP A 76 -3.49 1.46 2.20
CA ASP A 76 -3.19 0.04 2.05
C ASP A 76 -4.15 -0.60 1.04
N ILE A 77 -5.43 -0.29 1.13
CA ILE A 77 -6.48 -0.85 0.28
C ILE A 77 -6.29 -0.42 -1.17
N LEU A 78 -5.90 0.83 -1.41
CA LEU A 78 -5.52 1.33 -2.73
C LEU A 78 -4.34 0.52 -3.31
N VAL A 79 -3.27 0.32 -2.53
CA VAL A 79 -2.11 -0.48 -2.97
C VAL A 79 -2.51 -1.93 -3.24
N LEU A 80 -3.32 -2.56 -2.38
CA LEU A 80 -3.84 -3.90 -2.58
C LEU A 80 -4.58 -4.02 -3.92
N LYS A 81 -5.41 -3.02 -4.26
CA LYS A 81 -6.16 -3.00 -5.52
C LYS A 81 -5.25 -2.78 -6.73
N LEU A 82 -4.24 -1.93 -6.63
CA LEU A 82 -3.25 -1.73 -7.70
C LEU A 82 -2.42 -3.00 -7.93
N VAL A 83 -1.95 -3.66 -6.87
CA VAL A 83 -1.27 -4.97 -6.96
C VAL A 83 -2.15 -5.99 -7.67
N LYS A 84 -3.44 -6.06 -7.31
CA LYS A 84 -4.39 -6.93 -8.01
C LYS A 84 -4.47 -6.59 -9.51
N ARG A 85 -4.66 -5.32 -9.87
CA ARG A 85 -4.79 -4.91 -11.28
C ARG A 85 -3.56 -5.27 -12.11
N LEU A 86 -2.35 -5.14 -11.54
CA LEU A 86 -1.11 -5.55 -12.17
C LEU A 86 -1.02 -7.08 -12.33
N LEU A 87 -1.46 -7.85 -11.34
CA LEU A 87 -1.51 -9.31 -11.45
C LEU A 87 -2.52 -9.77 -12.51
N ASP A 88 -3.69 -9.12 -12.58
CA ASP A 88 -4.74 -9.42 -13.56
C ASP A 88 -4.25 -9.17 -15.01
N THR A 89 -3.23 -8.32 -15.21
CA THR A 89 -2.61 -8.08 -16.52
C THR A 89 -1.45 -9.03 -16.83
N GLY A 90 -1.15 -9.98 -15.95
CA GLY A 90 -0.12 -11.00 -16.15
C GLY A 90 1.27 -10.60 -15.66
N ILE A 91 1.42 -9.48 -14.95
CA ILE A 91 2.71 -9.08 -14.36
C ILE A 91 2.97 -9.98 -13.16
N SER A 92 4.19 -10.50 -13.03
CA SER A 92 4.51 -11.39 -11.92
C SER A 92 4.58 -10.66 -10.58
N LEU A 93 4.27 -11.36 -9.50
CA LEU A 93 4.36 -10.80 -8.14
C LEU A 93 5.77 -10.28 -7.79
N GLN A 94 6.81 -10.89 -8.36
CA GLN A 94 8.19 -10.46 -8.15
C GLN A 94 8.46 -9.10 -8.81
N GLN A 95 7.99 -8.89 -10.03
CA GLN A 95 8.12 -7.60 -10.72
C GLN A 95 7.31 -6.52 -10.00
N ILE A 96 6.11 -6.86 -9.54
CA ILE A 96 5.30 -5.95 -8.73
C ILE A 96 6.03 -5.57 -7.45
N ARG A 97 6.69 -6.51 -6.76
CA ARG A 97 7.48 -6.21 -5.57
C ARG A 97 8.61 -5.23 -5.87
N THR A 98 9.37 -5.45 -6.94
CA THR A 98 10.44 -4.54 -7.36
C THR A 98 9.90 -3.16 -7.68
N ALA A 99 8.80 -3.08 -8.42
CA ALA A 99 8.14 -1.84 -8.77
C ALA A 99 7.64 -1.08 -7.54
N VAL A 100 6.93 -1.77 -6.63
CA VAL A 100 6.47 -1.19 -5.37
C VAL A 100 7.67 -0.63 -4.61
N GLU A 101 8.77 -1.37 -4.47
CA GLU A 101 9.97 -0.89 -3.79
C GLU A 101 10.62 0.33 -4.47
N GLN A 102 10.66 0.35 -5.80
CA GLN A 102 11.18 1.51 -6.55
C GLN A 102 10.29 2.75 -6.37
N LEU A 103 8.98 2.57 -6.38
CA LEU A 103 8.01 3.61 -6.07
C LEU A 103 8.16 4.08 -4.62
N ARG A 104 8.48 3.15 -3.70
CA ARG A 104 8.82 3.43 -2.30
C ARG A 104 10.02 4.37 -2.15
N VAL A 105 11.05 4.17 -2.94
CA VAL A 105 12.25 5.02 -2.90
C VAL A 105 12.00 6.38 -3.57
N ALA A 106 11.14 6.44 -4.59
CA ALA A 106 10.93 7.65 -5.39
C ALA A 106 10.10 8.74 -4.71
N GLY A 107 9.22 8.39 -3.75
CA GLY A 107 8.37 9.34 -3.03
C GLY A 107 7.31 9.97 -3.93
N ILE A 108 6.08 9.46 -3.90
CA ILE A 108 5.03 9.89 -4.82
C ILE A 108 4.31 11.12 -4.28
N ARG A 109 4.21 12.15 -5.14
CA ARG A 109 3.34 13.31 -4.94
C ARG A 109 2.26 13.26 -6.02
N ASP A 110 1.01 13.47 -5.61
CA ASP A 110 -0.23 13.49 -6.38
C ASP A 110 -0.59 12.21 -7.14
N LEU A 111 -1.28 11.30 -6.44
CA LEU A 111 -1.79 10.05 -7.03
C LEU A 111 -3.01 10.25 -7.94
N ALA A 112 -3.74 11.38 -7.82
CA ALA A 112 -4.98 11.59 -8.55
C ALA A 112 -4.73 11.83 -10.05
N GLY A 113 -3.64 12.53 -10.39
CA GLY A 113 -3.18 12.79 -11.76
C GLY A 113 -2.29 11.70 -12.38
N THR A 114 -1.99 10.64 -11.62
CA THR A 114 -0.93 9.70 -11.98
C THR A 114 -1.45 8.47 -12.73
N THR A 115 -0.69 8.02 -13.74
CA THR A 115 -0.93 6.76 -14.46
C THR A 115 0.22 5.80 -14.22
N LEU A 116 -0.09 4.60 -13.73
CA LEU A 116 0.86 3.51 -13.60
C LEU A 116 0.96 2.76 -14.93
N MET A 117 2.13 2.75 -15.55
CA MET A 117 2.37 2.14 -16.86
C MET A 117 3.22 0.88 -16.70
N SER A 118 2.93 -0.18 -17.47
CA SER A 118 3.77 -1.37 -17.49
C SER A 118 3.93 -1.94 -18.89
N ASP A 119 5.15 -2.37 -19.21
CA ASP A 119 5.52 -3.12 -20.43
C ASP A 119 5.55 -4.65 -20.17
N GLY A 120 5.05 -5.09 -19.01
CA GLY A 120 5.11 -6.48 -18.55
C GLY A 120 6.44 -6.90 -17.93
N ALA A 121 7.51 -6.12 -18.12
CA ALA A 121 8.82 -6.33 -17.50
C ALA A 121 9.01 -5.45 -16.26
N SER A 122 8.60 -4.19 -16.40
CA SER A 122 8.78 -3.10 -15.45
C SER A 122 7.47 -2.33 -15.27
N VAL A 123 7.40 -1.57 -14.19
CA VAL A 123 6.26 -0.68 -13.90
C VAL A 123 6.80 0.71 -13.65
N TYR A 124 6.19 1.69 -14.30
CA TYR A 124 6.60 3.09 -14.29
C TYR A 124 5.45 3.94 -13.77
N LEU A 125 5.80 5.01 -13.08
CA LEU A 125 4.85 6.04 -12.68
C LEU A 125 4.96 7.17 -13.69
N CYS A 126 3.88 7.44 -14.42
CA CYS A 126 3.81 8.58 -15.32
C CYS A 126 2.92 9.65 -14.70
N THR A 127 3.49 10.84 -14.52
CA THR A 127 2.78 12.02 -13.99
C THR A 127 2.38 12.99 -15.10
N SER A 128 2.86 12.76 -16.33
CA SER A 128 2.53 13.55 -17.51
C SER A 128 2.26 12.68 -18.74
N ASN A 129 1.55 13.24 -19.72
CA ASN A 129 1.28 12.54 -20.99
C ASN A 129 2.55 12.33 -21.83
N ASP A 130 3.56 13.19 -21.69
CA ASP A 130 4.80 13.08 -22.45
C ASP A 130 5.62 11.85 -22.03
N GLU A 131 5.68 11.57 -20.73
CA GLU A 131 6.31 10.35 -20.19
C GLU A 131 5.61 9.06 -20.69
N VAL A 132 4.29 9.12 -20.87
CA VAL A 132 3.51 8.01 -21.45
C VAL A 132 3.88 7.80 -22.92
N ILE A 133 3.96 8.89 -23.70
CA ILE A 133 4.30 8.85 -25.13
C ILE A 133 5.72 8.29 -25.34
N ASP A 134 6.68 8.70 -24.52
CA ASP A 134 8.06 8.22 -24.58
C ASP A 134 8.17 6.71 -24.35
N LEU A 135 7.32 6.15 -23.50
CA LEU A 135 7.29 4.72 -23.24
C LEU A 135 6.69 3.93 -24.43
N VAL A 136 5.59 4.41 -25.01
CA VAL A 136 4.93 3.78 -26.17
C VAL A 136 5.81 3.87 -27.42
N SER A 137 6.54 4.96 -27.60
CA SER A 137 7.35 5.23 -28.79
C SER A 137 8.49 4.23 -29.02
N ARG A 138 8.82 3.40 -28.01
CA ARG A 138 9.80 2.31 -28.11
C ARG A 138 9.27 1.06 -28.84
N GLY A 139 8.03 1.07 -29.33
CA GLY A 139 7.43 -0.03 -30.09
C GLY A 139 7.00 -1.24 -29.24
N GLN A 140 6.93 -1.06 -27.92
CA GLN A 140 6.50 -2.07 -26.96
C GLN A 140 5.03 -1.85 -26.59
N GLY A 141 4.27 -2.94 -26.46
CA GLY A 141 2.91 -2.89 -25.94
C GLY A 141 2.93 -2.56 -24.45
N VAL A 142 2.23 -1.50 -24.05
CA VAL A 142 2.17 -1.04 -22.66
C VAL A 142 0.73 -1.00 -22.17
N PHE A 143 0.56 -1.29 -20.89
CA PHE A 143 -0.72 -1.19 -20.19
C PHE A 143 -0.67 -0.06 -19.17
N GLY A 144 -1.70 0.78 -19.17
CA GLY A 144 -1.86 1.90 -18.25
C GLY A 144 -2.99 1.68 -17.25
N ILE A 145 -2.72 1.94 -15.97
CA ILE A 145 -3.71 2.01 -14.90
C ILE A 145 -3.78 3.46 -14.42
N ALA A 146 -4.90 4.13 -14.70
CA ALA A 146 -5.17 5.45 -14.14
C ALA A 146 -5.41 5.31 -12.62
N VAL A 147 -4.48 5.79 -11.81
CA VAL A 147 -4.51 5.61 -10.35
C VAL A 147 -5.69 6.37 -9.74
N GLY A 148 -5.99 7.58 -10.22
CA GLY A 148 -7.15 8.36 -9.78
C GLY A 148 -8.48 7.63 -9.95
N LYS A 149 -8.64 6.83 -11.01
CA LYS A 149 -9.85 6.00 -11.19
C LYS A 149 -9.93 4.89 -10.14
N VAL A 150 -8.81 4.22 -9.87
CA VAL A 150 -8.76 3.15 -8.86
C VAL A 150 -9.03 3.71 -7.47
N LEU A 151 -8.50 4.89 -7.17
CA LEU A 151 -8.78 5.65 -5.94
C LEU A 151 -10.27 5.88 -5.76
N HIS A 152 -10.96 6.46 -6.76
CA HIS A 152 -12.40 6.68 -6.69
C HIS A 152 -13.20 5.38 -6.54
N GLU A 153 -12.78 4.29 -7.19
CA GLU A 153 -13.44 2.99 -7.01
C GLU A 153 -13.29 2.46 -5.56
N VAL A 154 -12.12 2.65 -4.94
CA VAL A 154 -11.90 2.26 -3.53
C VAL A 154 -12.74 3.13 -2.61
N GLU A 155 -12.66 4.45 -2.78
CA GLU A 155 -13.45 5.43 -2.01
C GLU A 155 -14.94 5.09 -2.06
N SER A 156 -15.50 4.94 -3.27
CA SER A 156 -16.90 4.59 -3.45
C SER A 156 -17.29 3.27 -2.79
N THR A 157 -16.40 2.29 -2.76
CA THR A 157 -16.70 1.00 -2.10
C THR A 157 -16.66 1.13 -0.59
N LEU A 158 -15.79 1.98 -0.05
CA LEU A 158 -15.60 2.16 1.39
C LEU A 158 -16.68 3.04 2.03
N LEU A 159 -17.41 3.85 1.25
CA LEU A 159 -18.57 4.61 1.73
C LEU A 159 -19.64 3.75 2.42
N ASP A 160 -19.72 2.46 2.06
CA ASP A 160 -20.68 1.50 2.63
C ASP A 160 -20.17 0.82 3.92
N PHE A 161 -19.00 1.19 4.43
CA PHE A 161 -18.36 0.54 5.57
C PHE A 161 -17.89 1.54 6.63
N ASP A 162 -18.13 1.22 7.89
CA ASP A 162 -17.64 2.03 9.00
C ASP A 162 -16.15 1.75 9.27
N PRO A 163 -15.28 2.77 9.22
CA PRO A 163 -13.89 2.64 9.63
C PRO A 163 -13.80 2.40 11.14
N GLN A 164 -12.70 1.82 11.59
CA GLN A 164 -12.46 1.46 12.99
C GLN A 164 -11.20 2.17 13.49
N ALA A 165 -11.30 2.84 14.63
CA ALA A 165 -10.13 3.33 15.33
C ALA A 165 -9.44 2.18 16.09
N PRO A 166 -8.12 2.19 16.23
CA PRO A 166 -7.43 1.27 17.11
C PRO A 166 -7.80 1.52 18.58
N ASP A 167 -8.34 0.52 19.28
CA ASP A 167 -8.58 0.56 20.74
C ASP A 167 -7.34 1.00 21.55
N PRO A 168 -7.48 1.89 22.56
CA PRO A 168 -6.38 2.38 23.40
C PRO A 168 -5.80 1.33 24.37
N VAL A 169 -6.44 0.18 24.52
CA VAL A 169 -6.01 -0.90 25.44
C VAL A 169 -4.64 -1.48 25.02
N ASP A 170 -4.30 -1.41 23.74
CA ASP A 170 -3.05 -1.94 23.19
C ASP A 170 -1.82 -1.11 23.63
N GLU A 171 -1.98 0.20 23.90
CA GLU A 171 -0.91 1.01 24.48
C GLU A 171 -0.52 0.52 25.89
N LEU A 172 -1.49 0.07 26.69
CA LEU A 172 -1.22 -0.42 28.04
C LEU A 172 -0.51 -1.77 28.01
N ALA A 173 -0.81 -2.62 27.02
CA ALA A 173 -0.12 -3.88 26.78
C ALA A 173 1.33 -3.64 26.31
N ALA A 174 1.53 -2.71 25.36
CA ALA A 174 2.86 -2.27 24.94
C ALA A 174 3.68 -1.68 26.10
N ARG A 175 3.07 -0.82 26.94
CA ARG A 175 3.70 -0.26 28.14
C ARG A 175 4.05 -1.32 29.19
N ARG A 176 3.27 -2.41 29.30
CA ARG A 176 3.58 -3.53 30.21
C ARG A 176 4.76 -4.35 29.72
N ALA A 177 4.88 -4.60 28.43
CA ALA A 177 6.00 -5.33 27.83
C ALA A 177 7.34 -4.60 28.01
N VAL A 178 7.33 -3.26 27.89
CA VAL A 178 8.53 -2.42 28.11
C VAL A 178 8.97 -2.38 29.58
N LYS A 179 8.05 -2.59 30.53
CA LYS A 179 8.35 -2.57 31.97
C LYS A 179 8.82 -3.93 32.53
N SER A 180 8.72 -5.00 31.75
CA SER A 180 9.13 -6.36 32.12
C SER A 180 10.46 -6.80 31.51
N ALA A 181 11.13 -5.92 30.76
CA ALA A 181 12.50 -6.09 30.25
C ALA A 181 13.48 -5.27 31.11
#